data_AF-S9W458-F1
#
_entry.id   AF-S9W458-F1
#
_cell.length_a   1.000
_cell.length_b   1.000
_cell.length_c   1.000
_cell.angle_alpha   90.00
_cell.angle_beta   90.00
_cell.angle_gamma   90.00
#
_symmetry.space_group_name_H-M   'P 1'
#
loop_
_entity.id
_entity.type
_entity.pdbx_description
1 polymer ?
#
loop_
_entity_poly.entity_id
_entity_poly.type
_entity_poly.pdbx_seq_one_letter_code
_entity_poly.pdbx_strand_id
1 'polypeptide(L)'
;MRRCARPTHALALGVVSPLAVPEGDATLTTARRHRFYKPLVNSGINLWRARMGRLHKGWDTWQYQHTKPDPRPYPEPAVNNYYGRSRIWNPIAGKIGLVNKKIEEWDWPKRRPPPTGLRHSPEYFPYFFDKYFPDVEVSLVLDSVLNNETTRPVFTIPQDMSKQELANYLKNIYNIDNIAQIGVRNMRGKRFKNEVGTIKSHPDYKTAVVELDSPVVVEFKHIKGTEDTPDNQPQAQIS
;
A
#
# COMPACT_ATOMS: atom_id res chain seq x y z
N MET A 1 -44.62 60.07 21.10
CA MET A 1 -45.24 61.42 21.06
C MET A 1 -44.58 62.19 19.90
N ARG A 2 -45.33 62.72 18.92
CA ARG A 2 -45.65 64.17 18.73
C ARG A 2 -44.39 65.07 18.76
N ARG A 3 -44.04 65.94 17.78
CA ARG A 3 -44.65 66.51 16.53
C ARG A 3 -43.49 66.88 15.56
N CYS A 4 -43.60 66.78 14.23
CA CYS A 4 -44.13 67.78 13.27
C CYS A 4 -43.65 69.24 13.42
N ALA A 5 -42.85 69.71 12.44
CA ALA A 5 -43.08 70.90 11.59
C ALA A 5 -42.96 72.32 12.25
N ARG A 6 -42.69 73.46 11.56
CA ARG A 6 -42.53 73.81 10.12
C ARG A 6 -41.68 75.13 9.97
N PRO A 7 -41.72 76.00 8.91
CA PRO A 7 -40.51 76.65 8.38
C PRO A 7 -40.51 78.19 8.46
N THR A 8 -39.54 78.84 7.79
CA THR A 8 -39.66 80.23 7.28
C THR A 8 -39.04 80.36 5.88
N HIS A 9 -39.65 81.21 5.03
CA HIS A 9 -39.17 81.56 3.69
C HIS A 9 -38.37 82.86 3.71
N ALA A 10 -37.43 83.03 2.77
CA ALA A 10 -37.11 84.33 2.19
C ALA A 10 -36.63 84.17 0.73
N LEU A 11 -37.14 85.02 -0.16
CA LEU A 11 -36.78 85.11 -1.58
C LEU A 11 -35.64 86.12 -1.79
N ALA A 12 -34.78 85.89 -2.78
CA ALA A 12 -34.12 86.96 -3.53
C ALA A 12 -33.73 86.47 -4.94
N LEU A 13 -33.90 87.35 -5.93
CA LEU A 13 -33.64 87.10 -7.36
C LEU A 13 -32.21 87.52 -7.76
N GLY A 14 -31.67 86.94 -8.84
CA GLY A 14 -30.38 87.36 -9.40
C GLY A 14 -30.02 86.67 -10.71
N VAL A 15 -30.29 87.33 -11.85
CA VAL A 15 -30.02 86.91 -13.24
C VAL A 15 -29.56 88.16 -13.99
N VAL A 16 -28.63 88.17 -14.97
CA VAL A 16 -28.00 87.12 -15.81
C VAL A 16 -26.46 87.32 -15.77
N SER A 17 -25.55 86.45 -16.25
CA SER A 17 -25.23 86.11 -17.66
C SER A 17 -23.96 85.21 -17.73
N PRO A 18 -23.57 84.64 -18.89
CA PRO A 18 -22.88 83.34 -18.90
C PRO A 18 -21.45 83.29 -19.53
N LEU A 19 -20.88 82.08 -19.49
CA LEU A 19 -19.70 81.55 -20.23
C LEU A 19 -18.30 82.08 -19.89
N ALA A 20 -17.57 81.27 -19.12
CA ALA A 20 -16.14 80.98 -19.35
C ALA A 20 -15.84 79.51 -18.94
N VAL A 21 -14.90 78.88 -19.65
CA VAL A 21 -14.42 77.49 -19.52
C VAL A 21 -12.89 77.54 -19.74
N PRO A 22 -12.03 76.64 -19.22
CA PRO A 22 -12.18 75.60 -18.18
C PRO A 22 -11.22 75.85 -16.97
N GLU A 23 -11.17 74.94 -15.98
CA GLU A 23 -10.00 74.06 -15.70
C GLU A 23 -10.19 73.26 -14.40
N GLY A 24 -9.33 72.26 -14.19
CA GLY A 24 -9.58 71.07 -13.40
C GLY A 24 -9.95 71.24 -11.92
N ASP A 25 -10.78 70.31 -11.44
CA ASP A 25 -10.30 69.42 -10.38
C ASP A 25 -10.99 68.04 -10.40
N ALA A 26 -10.17 66.98 -10.31
CA ALA A 26 -10.60 65.61 -10.56
C ALA A 26 -11.06 64.89 -9.28
N THR A 27 -12.32 65.06 -8.89
CA THR A 27 -12.91 64.26 -7.80
C THR A 27 -13.24 62.84 -8.28
N LEU A 28 -12.53 61.84 -7.72
CA LEU A 28 -12.77 60.42 -7.95
C LEU A 28 -14.15 59.99 -7.41
N THR A 29 -15.18 60.12 -8.24
CA THR A 29 -16.52 59.61 -7.93
C THR A 29 -16.54 58.09 -7.96
N THR A 30 -16.54 57.46 -6.79
CA THR A 30 -16.70 56.01 -6.65
C THR A 30 -18.10 55.59 -7.10
N ALA A 31 -18.21 55.12 -8.34
CA ALA A 31 -19.47 54.66 -8.91
C ALA A 31 -20.04 53.49 -8.09
N ARG A 32 -21.15 53.75 -7.38
CA ARG A 32 -21.87 52.76 -6.57
C ARG A 32 -22.15 51.49 -7.39
N ARG A 33 -21.78 50.32 -6.84
CA ARG A 33 -21.86 49.00 -7.49
C ARG A 33 -23.32 48.53 -7.71
N HIS A 34 -24.02 49.15 -8.65
CA HIS A 34 -25.30 48.66 -9.21
C HIS A 34 -25.23 48.51 -10.74
N ARG A 35 -24.04 48.18 -11.27
CA ARG A 35 -23.80 47.81 -12.68
C ARG A 35 -23.26 46.38 -12.83
N PHE A 36 -23.80 45.43 -12.06
CA PHE A 36 -23.89 44.08 -12.59
C PHE A 36 -25.01 44.09 -13.64
N TYR A 37 -24.61 44.22 -14.90
CA TYR A 37 -25.52 44.08 -16.03
C TYR A 37 -26.20 42.71 -15.93
N LYS A 38 -27.49 42.68 -15.58
CA LYS A 38 -28.38 41.65 -16.13
C LYS A 38 -28.44 41.96 -17.64
N PRO A 39 -27.90 41.11 -18.52
CA PRO A 39 -27.95 41.40 -19.95
C PRO A 39 -29.43 41.36 -20.37
N LEU A 40 -29.95 42.51 -20.82
CA LEU A 40 -31.34 42.67 -21.28
C LEU A 40 -31.66 41.86 -22.55
N VAL A 41 -30.63 41.29 -23.18
CA VAL A 41 -30.72 40.47 -24.39
C VAL A 41 -29.79 39.26 -24.23
N ASN A 42 -30.20 38.09 -24.72
CA ASN A 42 -29.41 36.85 -24.70
C ASN A 42 -28.08 36.92 -25.49
N SER A 43 -27.66 38.08 -26.00
CA SER A 43 -26.48 38.27 -26.84
C SER A 43 -25.18 37.81 -26.17
N GLY A 44 -24.97 38.09 -24.88
CA GLY A 44 -23.79 37.63 -24.14
C GLY A 44 -23.73 36.10 -23.99
N ILE A 45 -24.88 35.46 -23.73
CA ILE A 45 -25.00 34.00 -23.64
C ILE A 45 -24.82 33.36 -25.02
N ASN A 46 -25.34 33.99 -26.07
CA ASN A 46 -25.22 33.52 -27.45
C ASN A 46 -23.80 33.71 -28.00
N LEU A 47 -23.10 34.80 -27.66
CA LEU A 47 -21.67 34.97 -27.93
C LEU A 47 -20.81 33.94 -27.19
N TRP A 48 -21.14 33.63 -25.94
CA TRP A 48 -20.48 32.57 -25.19
C TRP A 48 -20.70 31.20 -25.85
N ARG A 49 -21.94 30.86 -26.25
CA ARG A 49 -22.27 29.66 -27.04
C ARG A 49 -21.55 29.63 -28.38
N ALA A 50 -21.41 30.75 -29.07
CA ALA A 50 -20.72 30.83 -30.37
C ALA A 50 -19.19 30.69 -30.25
N ARG A 51 -18.56 31.27 -29.21
CA ARG A 51 -17.11 31.13 -28.96
C ARG A 51 -16.72 29.79 -28.34
N MET A 52 -17.52 29.27 -27.42
CA MET A 52 -17.31 27.96 -26.79
C MET A 52 -17.90 26.81 -27.62
N GLY A 53 -18.55 27.09 -28.75
CA GLY A 53 -19.26 26.16 -29.62
C GLY A 53 -18.41 25.15 -30.39
N ARG A 54 -17.21 24.81 -29.90
CA ARG A 54 -16.37 23.74 -30.45
C ARG A 54 -16.86 22.32 -30.16
N LEU A 55 -18.07 22.16 -29.62
CA LEU A 55 -18.92 21.00 -29.91
C LEU A 55 -19.76 21.34 -31.15
N HIS A 56 -19.15 21.27 -32.34
CA HIS A 56 -19.78 21.66 -33.62
C HIS A 56 -21.09 20.92 -33.93
N LYS A 57 -21.31 19.77 -33.29
CA LYS A 57 -22.60 19.14 -33.06
C LYS A 57 -22.54 18.57 -31.64
N GLY A 58 -23.47 18.96 -30.77
CA GLY A 58 -23.56 18.37 -29.43
C GLY A 58 -23.96 16.90 -29.49
N TRP A 59 -23.60 16.12 -28.47
CA TRP A 59 -24.16 14.78 -28.28
C TRP A 59 -25.53 14.90 -27.61
N ASP A 60 -26.45 13.99 -27.97
CA ASP A 60 -27.80 13.94 -27.43
C ASP A 60 -27.80 13.28 -26.04
N THR A 61 -27.15 13.92 -25.06
CA THR A 61 -26.89 13.32 -23.73
C THR A 61 -28.16 12.96 -22.96
N TRP A 62 -29.31 13.54 -23.32
CA TRP A 62 -30.63 13.22 -22.75
C TRP A 62 -31.19 11.86 -23.20
N GLN A 63 -30.63 11.23 -24.24
CA GLN A 63 -31.01 9.89 -24.67
C GLN A 63 -30.42 8.80 -23.75
N TYR A 64 -29.40 9.14 -22.96
CA TYR A 64 -28.69 8.20 -22.10
C TYR A 64 -29.11 8.36 -20.64
N GLN A 65 -29.32 7.24 -19.96
CA GLN A 65 -29.43 7.24 -18.50
C GLN A 65 -28.11 7.73 -17.88
N HIS A 66 -28.17 8.46 -16.77
CA HIS A 66 -26.99 8.96 -16.04
C HIS A 66 -26.25 7.85 -15.27
N THR A 67 -25.74 6.85 -15.99
CA THR A 67 -24.82 5.82 -15.50
C THR A 67 -23.41 6.10 -16.01
N LYS A 68 -22.39 5.62 -15.28
CA LYS A 68 -21.00 5.76 -15.71
C LYS A 68 -20.67 4.58 -16.64
N PRO A 69 -20.36 4.80 -17.93
CA PRO A 69 -19.90 3.73 -18.80
C PRO A 69 -18.50 3.26 -18.37
N ASP A 70 -18.22 1.99 -18.61
CA ASP A 70 -16.89 1.42 -18.35
C ASP A 70 -15.83 2.06 -19.25
N PRO A 71 -14.62 2.34 -18.72
CA PRO A 71 -13.54 2.90 -19.50
C PRO A 71 -13.04 1.92 -20.57
N ARG A 72 -12.57 2.46 -21.69
CA ARG A 72 -11.86 1.71 -22.74
C ARG A 72 -10.47 2.32 -22.93
N PRO A 73 -9.38 1.56 -22.74
CA PRO A 73 -9.32 0.17 -22.28
C PRO A 73 -9.83 0.00 -20.83
N TYR A 74 -10.33 -1.20 -20.53
CA TYR A 74 -10.75 -1.56 -19.16
C TYR A 74 -9.52 -1.86 -18.31
N PRO A 75 -9.43 -1.39 -17.04
CA PRO A 75 -8.26 -1.62 -16.19
C PRO A 75 -8.15 -3.08 -15.76
N GLU A 76 -6.93 -3.61 -15.76
CA GLU A 76 -6.63 -4.92 -15.18
C GLU A 76 -6.73 -4.89 -13.64
N PRO A 77 -7.06 -6.03 -12.99
CA PRO A 77 -7.11 -6.11 -11.54
C PRO A 77 -5.71 -5.96 -10.92
N ALA A 78 -5.61 -5.26 -9.79
CA ALA A 78 -4.33 -4.98 -9.11
C ALA A 78 -3.66 -6.22 -8.45
N VAL A 79 -4.30 -7.40 -8.50
CA VAL A 79 -3.76 -8.64 -7.93
C VAL A 79 -2.75 -9.25 -8.90
N ASN A 80 -1.49 -9.36 -8.47
CA ASN A 80 -0.43 -9.94 -9.28
C ASN A 80 -0.67 -11.46 -9.50
N ASN A 81 -1.13 -11.81 -10.70
CA ASN A 81 -1.39 -13.17 -11.17
C ASN A 81 -0.11 -13.94 -11.60
N TYR A 82 1.05 -13.27 -11.65
CA TYR A 82 2.31 -13.88 -12.05
C TYR A 82 3.04 -14.46 -10.84
N TYR A 83 3.17 -15.78 -10.81
CA TYR A 83 3.86 -16.50 -9.74
C TYR A 83 5.34 -16.83 -10.05
N GLY A 84 5.89 -16.38 -11.17
CA GLY A 84 7.20 -16.81 -11.66
C GLY A 84 8.42 -16.28 -10.89
N ARG A 85 9.63 -16.65 -11.34
CA ARG A 85 10.89 -16.28 -10.68
C ARG A 85 11.02 -14.77 -10.50
N SER A 86 10.58 -13.98 -11.48
CA SER A 86 10.60 -12.51 -11.50
C SER A 86 9.34 -11.85 -10.90
N ARG A 87 8.48 -12.57 -10.15
CA ARG A 87 7.34 -11.94 -9.44
C ARG A 87 7.85 -10.84 -8.50
N ILE A 88 7.34 -9.64 -8.71
CA ILE A 88 7.72 -8.40 -8.00
C ILE A 88 6.72 -8.14 -6.86
N TRP A 89 7.23 -7.62 -5.74
CA TRP A 89 6.41 -7.05 -4.67
C TRP A 89 5.82 -5.70 -5.09
N ASN A 90 4.56 -5.44 -4.78
CA ASN A 90 3.90 -4.18 -5.14
C ASN A 90 4.18 -3.10 -4.07
N PRO A 91 4.86 -1.98 -4.38
CA PRO A 91 5.16 -0.93 -3.42
C PRO A 91 3.94 -0.07 -3.03
N ILE A 92 2.81 -0.19 -3.74
CA ILE A 92 1.62 0.63 -3.50
C ILE A 92 0.84 0.06 -2.30
N ALA A 93 1.00 0.69 -1.13
CA ALA A 93 0.27 0.33 0.07
C ALA A 93 -1.22 0.73 0.00
N GLY A 94 -2.12 -0.26 -0.02
CA GLY A 94 -3.56 -0.06 0.01
C GLY A 94 -4.12 0.20 1.41
N LYS A 95 -5.26 0.91 1.51
CA LYS A 95 -5.97 1.19 2.78
C LYS A 95 -6.23 -0.06 3.63
N ILE A 96 -6.50 -1.20 2.98
CA ILE A 96 -6.81 -2.48 3.63
C ILE A 96 -5.63 -2.94 4.51
N GLY A 97 -4.38 -2.84 4.04
CA GLY A 97 -3.21 -3.24 4.84
C GLY A 97 -3.06 -2.43 6.13
N LEU A 98 -3.35 -1.12 6.09
CA LEU A 98 -3.34 -0.25 7.28
C LEU A 98 -4.51 -0.51 8.23
N VAL A 99 -5.64 -1.04 7.73
CA VAL A 99 -6.77 -1.49 8.56
C VAL A 99 -6.41 -2.81 9.24
N ASN A 100 -5.93 -3.80 8.48
CA ASN A 100 -5.52 -5.12 9.00
C ASN A 100 -4.44 -4.98 10.08
N LYS A 101 -3.39 -4.18 9.82
CA LYS A 101 -2.34 -3.91 10.82
C LYS A 101 -2.90 -3.34 12.15
N LYS A 102 -3.94 -2.50 12.11
CA LYS A 102 -4.59 -1.98 13.33
C LYS A 102 -5.50 -3.00 14.02
N ILE A 103 -6.05 -3.96 13.27
CA ILE A 103 -6.80 -5.10 13.83
C ILE A 103 -5.82 -6.03 14.57
N GLU A 104 -4.71 -6.37 13.93
CA GLU A 104 -3.65 -7.23 14.49
C GLU A 104 -2.98 -6.59 15.72
N GLU A 105 -2.57 -5.32 15.63
CA GLU A 105 -1.85 -4.64 16.72
C GLU A 105 -2.70 -4.36 17.96
N TRP A 106 -4.00 -4.04 17.81
CA TRP A 106 -4.84 -3.58 18.94
C TRP A 106 -6.35 -3.80 18.76
N ASP A 107 -6.81 -4.66 17.86
CA ASP A 107 -8.24 -4.97 17.64
C ASP A 107 -9.11 -3.73 17.34
N TRP A 108 -8.65 -2.85 16.44
CA TRP A 108 -9.48 -1.77 15.90
C TRP A 108 -10.67 -2.30 15.10
N PRO A 109 -11.91 -1.77 15.25
CA PRO A 109 -12.31 -0.62 16.07
C PRO A 109 -12.86 -0.98 17.45
N LYS A 110 -12.74 -2.24 17.91
CA LYS A 110 -13.35 -2.70 19.17
C LYS A 110 -12.69 -2.07 20.39
N ARG A 111 -11.34 -2.01 20.40
CA ARG A 111 -10.56 -1.34 21.45
C ARG A 111 -10.18 0.08 21.04
N ARG A 112 -9.67 0.87 21.99
CA ARG A 112 -9.09 2.20 21.71
C ARG A 112 -7.61 2.08 21.33
N PRO A 113 -7.06 2.98 20.50
CA PRO A 113 -5.64 2.97 20.16
C PRO A 113 -4.78 3.19 21.42
N PRO A 114 -3.68 2.44 21.59
CA PRO A 114 -2.68 2.75 22.61
C PRO A 114 -2.08 4.15 22.40
N PRO A 115 -1.59 4.82 23.47
CA PRO A 115 -1.00 6.15 23.36
C PRO A 115 0.24 6.14 22.47
N THR A 116 0.49 7.24 21.75
CA THR A 116 1.60 7.36 20.79
C THR A 116 2.96 7.02 21.40
N GLY A 117 3.22 7.38 22.67
CA GLY A 117 4.46 7.01 23.37
C GLY A 117 4.67 5.49 23.43
N LEU A 118 3.66 4.74 23.88
CA LEU A 118 3.71 3.28 23.95
C LEU A 118 3.82 2.63 22.55
N ARG A 119 3.23 3.24 21.51
CA ARG A 119 3.31 2.72 20.13
C ARG A 119 4.69 2.86 19.48
N HIS A 120 5.57 3.67 20.06
CA HIS A 120 6.95 3.88 19.58
C HIS A 120 8.00 3.39 20.58
N SER A 121 7.59 2.78 21.70
CA SER A 121 8.49 2.25 22.73
C SER A 121 8.68 0.73 22.57
N PRO A 122 9.77 0.13 23.09
CA PRO A 122 10.01 -1.31 22.98
C PRO A 122 9.02 -2.17 23.79
N GLU A 123 8.24 -1.56 24.68
CA GLU A 123 7.12 -2.21 25.39
C GLU A 123 5.84 -2.31 24.54
N TYR A 124 5.84 -1.79 23.30
CA TYR A 124 4.72 -2.03 22.38
C TYR A 124 4.60 -3.53 22.10
N PHE A 125 3.40 -4.08 22.24
CA PHE A 125 3.16 -5.53 22.20
C PHE A 125 3.90 -6.30 21.08
N PRO A 126 3.86 -5.90 19.78
CA PRO A 126 4.63 -6.61 18.76
C PRO A 126 6.14 -6.59 19.01
N TYR A 127 6.75 -5.43 19.25
CA TYR A 127 8.20 -5.34 19.51
C TYR A 127 8.62 -6.06 20.80
N PHE A 128 7.77 -6.02 21.82
CA PHE A 128 7.96 -6.77 23.06
C PHE A 128 7.93 -8.28 22.78
N PHE A 129 6.91 -8.76 22.06
CA PHE A 129 6.74 -10.17 21.78
C PHE A 129 7.87 -10.70 20.89
N ASP A 130 8.20 -10.01 19.79
CA ASP A 130 9.29 -10.37 18.88
C ASP A 130 10.66 -10.48 19.60
N LYS A 131 10.87 -9.67 20.66
CA LYS A 131 12.10 -9.64 21.45
C LYS A 131 12.20 -10.80 22.46
N TYR A 132 11.11 -11.17 23.12
CA TYR A 132 11.11 -12.19 24.18
C TYR A 132 10.70 -13.59 23.69
N PHE A 133 9.91 -13.65 22.61
CA PHE A 133 9.37 -14.86 22.00
C PHE A 133 9.60 -14.80 20.47
N PRO A 134 10.88 -14.89 20.01
CA PRO A 134 11.20 -14.79 18.59
C PRO A 134 10.60 -15.96 17.79
N ASP A 135 9.60 -15.68 16.96
CA ASP A 135 8.96 -16.65 16.07
C ASP A 135 9.81 -16.84 14.80
N VAL A 136 10.80 -17.73 14.88
CA VAL A 136 11.88 -17.87 13.90
C VAL A 136 12.17 -19.34 13.58
N GLU A 137 11.74 -19.77 12.40
CA GLU A 137 12.00 -21.11 11.87
C GLU A 137 13.37 -21.20 11.16
N VAL A 138 14.39 -21.75 11.85
CA VAL A 138 15.63 -22.21 11.21
C VAL A 138 15.57 -23.72 11.05
N SER A 139 15.57 -24.19 9.80
CA SER A 139 15.49 -25.61 9.46
C SER A 139 16.79 -26.11 8.86
N LEU A 140 17.24 -27.29 9.27
CA LEU A 140 18.44 -27.95 8.74
C LEU A 140 18.10 -28.78 7.51
N VAL A 141 18.85 -28.60 6.42
CA VAL A 141 18.75 -29.47 5.23
C VAL A 141 19.48 -30.77 5.53
N LEU A 142 18.72 -31.82 5.87
CA LEU A 142 19.27 -33.10 6.33
C LEU A 142 20.29 -33.70 5.35
N ASP A 143 20.03 -33.61 4.04
CA ASP A 143 20.94 -34.05 2.97
C ASP A 143 22.39 -33.51 3.09
N SER A 144 22.61 -32.41 3.82
CA SER A 144 23.94 -31.85 4.05
C SER A 144 24.76 -32.57 5.14
N VAL A 145 24.10 -33.19 6.12
CA VAL A 145 24.73 -33.76 7.34
C VAL A 145 24.44 -35.26 7.56
N LEU A 146 23.44 -35.81 6.87
CA LEU A 146 22.95 -37.17 7.10
C LEU A 146 23.91 -38.19 6.50
N ASN A 147 24.50 -39.04 7.35
CA ASN A 147 25.48 -40.06 6.98
C ASN A 147 26.74 -39.53 6.24
N ASN A 148 27.01 -38.22 6.29
CA ASN A 148 28.14 -37.59 5.64
C ASN A 148 28.81 -36.60 6.59
N GLU A 149 30.14 -36.64 6.65
CA GLU A 149 30.93 -35.74 7.48
C GLU A 149 31.15 -34.42 6.77
N THR A 150 30.58 -33.34 7.31
CA THR A 150 30.62 -32.01 6.70
C THR A 150 31.08 -30.95 7.68
N THR A 151 31.96 -30.06 7.24
CA THR A 151 32.22 -28.77 7.90
C THR A 151 31.26 -27.68 7.43
N ARG A 152 30.34 -27.98 6.51
CA ARG A 152 29.48 -27.00 5.82
C ARG A 152 28.00 -27.41 5.81
N PRO A 153 27.33 -27.54 6.99
CA PRO A 153 25.88 -27.73 7.05
C PRO A 153 25.10 -26.61 6.34
N VAL A 154 23.97 -26.98 5.77
CA VAL A 154 23.09 -26.07 5.01
C VAL A 154 21.76 -25.89 5.73
N PHE A 155 21.39 -24.64 5.99
CA PHE A 155 20.14 -24.26 6.65
C PHE A 155 19.20 -23.51 5.70
N THR A 156 17.91 -23.69 5.91
CA THR A 156 16.84 -22.85 5.37
C THR A 156 16.33 -21.91 6.47
N ILE A 157 16.37 -20.61 6.18
CA ILE A 157 16.09 -19.52 7.12
C ILE A 157 15.12 -18.49 6.49
N PRO A 158 14.41 -17.68 7.30
CA PRO A 158 13.54 -16.63 6.79
C PRO A 158 14.29 -15.54 6.02
N GLN A 159 13.58 -14.83 5.14
CA GLN A 159 14.19 -13.81 4.27
C GLN A 159 14.67 -12.56 5.00
N ASP A 160 14.14 -12.28 6.19
CA ASP A 160 14.49 -11.09 6.96
C ASP A 160 15.77 -11.27 7.78
N MET A 161 16.06 -12.51 8.23
CA MET A 161 17.18 -12.83 9.12
C MET A 161 18.56 -12.48 8.54
N SER A 162 19.38 -11.74 9.27
CA SER A 162 20.77 -11.45 8.90
C SER A 162 21.75 -12.59 9.22
N LYS A 163 22.99 -12.51 8.69
CA LYS A 163 24.06 -13.47 9.02
C LYS A 163 24.40 -13.48 10.51
N GLN A 164 24.37 -12.30 11.14
CA GLN A 164 24.71 -12.14 12.55
C GLN A 164 23.59 -12.68 13.45
N GLU A 165 22.32 -12.47 13.08
CA GLU A 165 21.19 -13.09 13.76
C GLU A 165 21.26 -14.62 13.68
N LEU A 166 21.60 -15.20 12.51
CA LEU A 166 21.77 -16.65 12.40
C LEU A 166 22.88 -17.17 13.32
N ALA A 167 24.04 -16.50 13.36
CA ALA A 167 25.13 -16.88 14.25
C ALA A 167 24.70 -16.81 15.73
N ASN A 168 24.00 -15.73 16.12
CA ASN A 168 23.47 -15.57 17.49
C ASN A 168 22.39 -16.62 17.82
N TYR A 169 21.56 -17.00 16.85
CA TYR A 169 20.51 -18.01 17.01
C TYR A 169 21.12 -19.40 17.23
N LEU A 170 22.07 -19.81 16.37
CA LEU A 170 22.77 -21.09 16.48
C LEU A 170 23.60 -21.18 17.78
N LYS A 171 24.24 -20.07 18.17
CA LYS A 171 24.94 -19.93 19.45
C LYS A 171 24.00 -20.05 20.66
N ASN A 172 23.00 -19.17 20.78
CA ASN A 172 22.22 -19.05 22.02
C ASN A 172 21.18 -20.15 22.22
N ILE A 173 20.72 -20.82 21.15
CA ILE A 173 19.68 -21.87 21.22
C ILE A 173 20.29 -23.27 21.08
N TYR A 174 21.25 -23.44 20.16
CA TYR A 174 21.84 -24.75 19.84
C TYR A 174 23.26 -24.94 20.37
N ASN A 175 23.86 -23.94 21.02
CA ASN A 175 25.24 -23.94 21.54
C ASN A 175 26.31 -24.21 20.47
N ILE A 176 26.08 -23.75 19.23
CA ILE A 176 27.02 -23.87 18.11
C ILE A 176 27.84 -22.57 18.01
N ASP A 177 29.02 -22.58 18.63
CA ASP A 177 29.91 -21.43 18.75
C ASP A 177 31.06 -21.39 17.72
N ASN A 178 31.39 -22.54 17.12
CA ASN A 178 32.51 -22.79 16.21
C ASN A 178 32.22 -22.40 14.75
N ILE A 179 31.61 -21.23 14.54
CA ILE A 179 31.21 -20.74 13.21
C ILE A 179 32.31 -19.86 12.61
N ALA A 180 32.95 -20.34 11.54
CA ALA A 180 33.98 -19.61 10.81
C ALA A 180 33.38 -18.58 9.82
N GLN A 181 32.41 -19.00 9.00
CA GLN A 181 31.83 -18.14 7.95
C GLN A 181 30.38 -18.53 7.63
N ILE A 182 29.57 -17.56 7.19
CA ILE A 182 28.20 -17.81 6.71
C ILE A 182 28.04 -17.27 5.28
N GLY A 183 27.83 -18.17 4.33
CA GLY A 183 27.37 -17.87 2.96
C GLY A 183 25.84 -17.82 2.90
N VAL A 184 25.25 -16.87 2.17
CA VAL A 184 23.78 -16.66 2.13
C VAL A 184 23.29 -16.42 0.70
N ARG A 185 22.15 -17.03 0.36
CA ARG A 185 21.47 -16.86 -0.93
C ARG A 185 19.96 -16.79 -0.76
N ASN A 186 19.33 -15.71 -1.26
CA ASN A 186 17.87 -15.60 -1.31
C ASN A 186 17.31 -16.47 -2.45
N MET A 187 16.24 -17.21 -2.17
CA MET A 187 15.58 -18.14 -3.08
C MET A 187 14.08 -17.87 -3.12
N ARG A 188 13.49 -17.97 -4.32
CA ARG A 188 12.02 -18.02 -4.46
C ARG A 188 11.53 -19.38 -3.97
N GLY A 189 10.39 -19.38 -3.29
CA GLY A 189 9.73 -20.57 -2.78
C GLY A 189 9.47 -21.59 -3.89
N LYS A 190 9.49 -22.87 -3.52
CA LYS A 190 9.17 -23.96 -4.47
C LYS A 190 7.73 -23.78 -4.97
N ARG A 191 7.57 -23.82 -6.28
CA ARG A 191 6.28 -23.68 -6.97
C ARG A 191 5.83 -25.04 -7.48
N PHE A 192 4.54 -25.33 -7.34
CA PHE A 192 3.94 -26.57 -7.83
C PHE A 192 2.53 -26.32 -8.35
N LYS A 193 1.99 -27.29 -9.08
CA LYS A 193 0.56 -27.35 -9.39
C LYS A 193 -0.06 -28.48 -8.59
N ASN A 194 -1.27 -28.30 -8.09
CA ASN A 194 -2.06 -29.44 -7.61
C ASN A 194 -2.74 -30.16 -8.80
N GLU A 195 -3.45 -31.25 -8.51
CA GLU A 195 -4.23 -32.05 -9.48
C GLU A 195 -5.20 -31.21 -10.32
N VAL A 196 -5.84 -30.21 -9.72
CA VAL A 196 -6.75 -29.25 -10.38
C VAL A 196 -6.00 -28.23 -11.26
N GLY A 197 -4.67 -28.26 -11.29
CA GLY A 197 -3.83 -27.35 -12.07
C GLY A 197 -3.60 -25.97 -11.44
N THR A 198 -4.13 -25.70 -10.24
CA THR A 198 -3.94 -24.42 -9.54
C THR A 198 -2.48 -24.28 -9.12
N ILE A 199 -1.88 -23.11 -9.41
CA ILE A 199 -0.48 -22.83 -9.09
C ILE A 199 -0.39 -22.44 -7.61
N LYS A 200 0.35 -23.25 -6.84
CA LYS A 200 0.70 -22.96 -5.44
C LYS A 200 2.18 -22.65 -5.33
N SER A 201 2.55 -21.89 -4.31
CA SER A 201 3.94 -21.55 -3.99
C SER A 201 4.12 -21.66 -2.49
N HIS A 202 5.20 -22.31 -2.06
CA HIS A 202 5.73 -22.13 -0.72
C HIS A 202 6.20 -20.68 -0.52
N PRO A 203 6.36 -20.21 0.74
CA PRO A 203 7.01 -18.92 1.01
C PRO A 203 8.40 -18.85 0.38
N ASP A 204 8.81 -17.64 0.01
CA ASP A 204 10.18 -17.39 -0.42
C ASP A 204 11.10 -17.53 0.81
N TYR A 205 12.29 -18.10 0.63
CA TYR A 205 13.19 -18.47 1.73
C TYR A 205 14.63 -18.04 1.43
N LYS A 206 15.52 -18.23 2.39
CA LYS A 206 16.94 -17.92 2.27
C LYS A 206 17.75 -19.15 2.67
N THR A 207 18.70 -19.54 1.82
CA THR A 207 19.62 -20.64 2.11
C THR A 207 20.89 -20.08 2.72
N ALA A 208 21.28 -20.61 3.88
CA ALA A 208 22.54 -20.29 4.55
C ALA A 208 23.44 -21.53 4.54
N VAL A 209 24.67 -21.38 4.06
CA VAL A 209 25.74 -22.37 4.21
C VAL A 209 26.60 -21.87 5.36
N VAL A 210 26.69 -22.64 6.44
CA VAL A 210 27.45 -22.27 7.64
C VAL A 210 28.71 -23.11 7.64
N GLU A 211 29.87 -22.47 7.60
CA GLU A 211 31.17 -23.12 7.70
C GLU A 211 31.57 -23.21 9.18
N LEU A 212 31.86 -24.42 9.65
CA LEU A 212 32.24 -24.75 11.02
C LEU A 212 33.71 -25.14 11.10
N ASP A 213 34.37 -24.84 12.23
CA ASP A 213 35.78 -25.19 12.45
C ASP A 213 36.00 -26.71 12.58
N SER A 214 35.02 -27.42 13.12
CA SER A 214 35.03 -28.87 13.27
C SER A 214 33.94 -29.54 12.44
N PRO A 215 34.20 -30.72 11.85
CA PRO A 215 33.18 -31.44 11.09
C PRO A 215 32.02 -31.92 11.99
N VAL A 216 30.86 -32.10 11.37
CA VAL A 216 29.62 -32.58 11.98
C VAL A 216 29.03 -33.71 11.12
N VAL A 217 28.52 -34.75 11.78
CA VAL A 217 27.80 -35.89 11.19
C VAL A 217 26.49 -36.08 11.94
N VAL A 218 25.41 -36.40 11.23
CA VAL A 218 24.21 -37.02 11.81
C VAL A 218 24.12 -38.46 11.31
N GLU A 219 24.43 -39.42 12.19
CA GLU A 219 24.33 -40.84 11.88
C GLU A 219 22.88 -41.32 11.88
N PHE A 220 22.40 -41.84 10.75
CA PHE A 220 21.14 -42.55 10.69
C PHE A 220 21.36 -44.05 10.96
N LYS A 221 21.08 -44.46 12.20
CA LYS A 221 21.16 -45.87 12.60
C LYS A 221 20.07 -46.66 11.87
N HIS A 222 20.49 -47.52 10.95
CA HIS A 222 19.60 -48.45 10.27
C HIS A 222 19.08 -49.46 11.30
N ILE A 223 17.80 -49.35 11.66
CA ILE A 223 17.14 -50.31 12.54
C ILE A 223 16.93 -51.59 11.72
N LYS A 224 17.79 -52.60 11.94
CA LYS A 224 17.59 -53.95 11.38
C LYS A 224 16.24 -54.47 11.88
N GLY A 225 15.28 -54.63 10.97
CA GLY A 225 13.91 -55.05 11.30
C GLY A 225 12.82 -54.23 10.61
N THR A 226 13.11 -53.03 10.10
CA THR A 226 12.25 -52.34 9.12
C THR A 226 12.72 -52.69 7.70
N GLU A 227 12.57 -53.95 7.34
CA GLU A 227 12.38 -54.29 5.93
C GLU A 227 10.99 -53.77 5.55
N ASP A 228 10.89 -52.98 4.47
CA ASP A 228 9.62 -52.42 4.03
C ASP A 228 8.59 -53.52 3.84
N THR A 229 7.38 -53.32 4.38
CA THR A 229 6.25 -54.23 4.19
C THR A 229 6.06 -54.49 2.69
N PRO A 230 6.01 -55.75 2.22
CA PRO A 230 6.02 -56.06 0.79
C PRO A 230 4.63 -55.86 0.14
N ASP A 231 4.06 -54.66 0.28
CA ASP A 231 2.77 -54.27 -0.30
C ASP A 231 2.84 -54.04 -1.82
N ASN A 232 4.03 -54.15 -2.43
CA ASN A 232 4.27 -54.15 -3.87
C ASN A 232 4.73 -55.52 -4.40
N GLN A 233 4.02 -56.60 -4.06
CA GLN A 233 4.04 -57.78 -4.94
C GLN A 233 3.11 -57.53 -6.14
N PRO A 234 3.54 -57.82 -7.38
CA PRO A 234 2.65 -57.72 -8.54
C PRO A 234 1.50 -58.72 -8.37
N GLN A 235 0.26 -58.24 -8.46
CA GLN A 235 -0.93 -59.10 -8.41
C GLN A 235 -0.80 -60.21 -9.46
N ALA A 236 -0.79 -61.46 -9.01
CA ALA A 236 -0.89 -62.61 -9.90
C ALA A 236 -2.18 -62.49 -10.72
N GLN A 237 -2.05 -62.47 -12.04
CA GLN A 237 -3.20 -62.53 -12.93
C GLN A 237 -3.88 -63.89 -12.74
N ILE A 238 -5.12 -63.87 -12.26
CA ILE A 238 -5.96 -65.07 -12.18
C ILE A 238 -6.44 -65.37 -13.60
N SER A 239 -6.05 -66.55 -14.10
CA SER A 239 -6.53 -67.17 -15.34
C SER A 239 -7.82 -67.93 -15.12
#